data_AF-A0A1B6MLL6-F1
#
_entry.id   AF-A0A1B6MLL6-F1
#
_cell.length_a   1.000
_cell.length_b   1.000
_cell.length_c   1.000
_cell.angle_alpha   90.00
_cell.angle_beta   90.00
_cell.angle_gamma   90.00
#
_symmetry.space_group_name_H-M   'P 1'
#
loop_
_entity.id
_entity.type
_entity.pdbx_description
1 polymer ?
#
loop_
_entity_poly.entity_id
_entity_poly.type
_entity_poly.pdbx_seq_one_letter_code
_entity_poly.pdbx_strand_id
1 'polypeptide(L)'
;MIGMPSTSRGTSENPTNAVPSSTIMNSKEKEKYIEEFDFPFCDEATKYEKIAKIGQGTFGEVFKAREKKNTKKIVAMKKVLMDNEKEGFPITALREIRILQLLKHENVVNLIEICRTKG
;
A
#
# COMPACT_ATOMS: atom_id res chain seq x y z
N MET A 1 43.61 32.46 1.70
CA MET A 1 43.98 31.33 0.82
C MET A 1 44.60 30.25 1.69
N ILE A 2 43.81 29.26 2.11
CA ILE A 2 44.28 28.00 2.71
C ILE A 2 43.27 26.94 2.27
N GLY A 3 43.67 26.06 1.35
CA GLY A 3 42.85 25.00 0.79
C GLY A 3 42.85 23.75 1.67
N MET A 4 41.72 23.04 1.70
CA MET A 4 41.62 21.71 2.31
C MET A 4 41.60 20.62 1.23
N PRO A 5 42.18 19.43 1.51
CA PRO A 5 42.34 18.37 0.53
C PRO A 5 41.02 17.66 0.20
N SER A 6 40.85 17.37 -1.09
CA SER A 6 39.80 16.54 -1.68
C SER A 6 39.97 15.08 -1.24
N THR A 7 38.90 14.46 -0.76
CA THR A 7 38.79 13.00 -0.71
C THR A 7 37.42 12.61 -1.22
N SER A 8 37.42 11.95 -2.38
CA SER A 8 36.27 11.34 -3.02
C SER A 8 35.78 10.15 -2.18
N ARG A 9 34.56 10.24 -1.66
CA ARG A 9 33.76 9.06 -1.30
C ARG A 9 32.61 8.96 -2.27
N GLY A 10 32.70 7.98 -3.16
CA GLY A 10 31.59 7.56 -3.99
C GLY A 10 30.45 7.04 -3.11
N THR A 11 29.34 7.77 -3.11
CA THR A 11 28.05 7.23 -2.72
C THR A 11 27.48 6.56 -3.96
N SER A 12 27.29 5.24 -3.88
CA SER A 12 26.48 4.48 -4.83
C SER A 12 25.06 5.05 -4.80
N GLU A 13 24.74 5.91 -5.75
CA GLU A 13 23.39 6.41 -5.99
C GLU A 13 22.55 5.23 -6.48
N ASN A 14 21.68 4.70 -5.61
CA ASN A 14 20.59 3.84 -6.05
C ASN A 14 19.73 4.64 -7.03
N PRO A 15 19.32 4.08 -8.19
CA PRO A 15 18.48 4.81 -9.12
C PRO A 15 17.11 5.03 -8.48
N THR A 16 16.89 6.22 -7.93
CA THR A 16 15.55 6.73 -7.68
C THR A 16 14.87 6.86 -9.03
N ASN A 17 14.00 5.91 -9.35
CA ASN A 17 13.00 6.10 -10.40
C ASN A 17 12.21 7.36 -10.02
N ALA A 18 12.56 8.47 -10.66
CA ALA A 18 11.91 9.75 -10.47
C ALA A 18 10.41 9.58 -10.76
N VAL A 19 9.56 10.02 -9.83
CA VAL A 19 8.14 10.16 -10.10
C VAL A 19 8.02 11.17 -11.24
N PRO A 20 7.42 10.83 -12.40
CA PRO A 20 7.34 11.76 -13.52
C PRO A 20 6.59 13.02 -13.09
N SER A 21 7.20 14.19 -13.31
CA SER A 21 6.53 15.48 -13.16
C SER A 21 5.26 15.52 -14.02
N SER A 22 4.10 15.63 -13.37
CA SER A 22 2.77 16.11 -13.80
C SER A 22 2.31 16.00 -15.27
N THR A 23 2.83 15.11 -16.10
CA THR A 23 2.27 14.79 -17.41
C THR A 23 1.13 13.80 -17.22
N ILE A 24 -0.06 14.13 -17.74
CA ILE A 24 -1.24 13.26 -17.68
C ILE A 24 -0.94 11.99 -18.50
N MET A 25 -0.62 10.89 -17.82
CA MET A 25 -0.42 9.57 -18.44
C MET A 25 -1.76 9.04 -18.96
N ASN A 26 -1.74 8.41 -20.14
CA ASN A 26 -2.92 7.71 -20.62
C ASN A 26 -3.15 6.40 -19.84
N SER A 27 -4.34 5.82 -19.93
CA SER A 27 -4.71 4.63 -19.13
C SER A 27 -3.76 3.45 -19.34
N LYS A 28 -3.30 3.20 -20.58
CA LYS A 28 -2.39 2.07 -20.89
C LYS A 28 -0.98 2.29 -20.33
N GLU A 29 -0.49 3.53 -20.40
CA GLU A 29 0.79 3.90 -19.79
C GLU A 29 0.75 3.79 -18.27
N LYS A 30 -0.39 4.16 -17.66
CA LYS A 30 -0.60 4.04 -16.23
C LYS A 30 -0.64 2.58 -15.78
N GLU A 31 -1.35 1.71 -16.51
CA GLU A 31 -1.35 0.26 -16.25
C GLU A 31 0.07 -0.29 -16.31
N LYS A 32 0.79 0.01 -17.39
CA LYS A 32 2.18 -0.45 -17.60
C LYS A 32 3.11 0.03 -16.50
N TYR A 33 2.99 1.30 -16.08
CA TYR A 33 3.76 1.83 -14.96
C TYR A 33 3.46 1.07 -13.67
N ILE A 34 2.18 0.81 -13.36
CA ILE A 34 1.80 0.08 -12.14
C ILE A 34 2.30 -1.37 -12.17
N GLU A 35 2.32 -2.01 -13.35
CA GLU A 35 2.84 -3.37 -13.50
C GLU A 35 4.37 -3.44 -13.36
N GLU A 36 5.09 -2.48 -13.95
CA GLU A 36 6.56 -2.45 -13.96
C GLU A 36 7.16 -1.85 -12.67
N PHE A 37 6.40 -1.04 -11.94
CA PHE A 37 6.90 -0.37 -10.75
C PHE A 37 7.05 -1.34 -9.58
N ASP A 38 8.24 -1.34 -8.97
CA ASP A 38 8.49 -2.06 -7.73
C ASP A 38 7.99 -1.23 -6.54
N PHE A 39 7.12 -1.83 -5.73
CA PHE A 39 6.50 -1.19 -4.56
C PHE A 39 6.99 -1.92 -3.29
N PRO A 40 8.17 -1.57 -2.78
CA PRO A 40 8.84 -2.35 -1.73
C PRO A 40 8.14 -2.34 -0.36
N PHE A 41 7.19 -1.41 -0.15
CA PHE A 41 6.50 -1.23 1.15
C PHE A 41 5.02 -1.57 1.12
N CYS A 42 4.52 -2.15 0.02
CA CYS A 42 3.11 -2.50 -0.13
C CYS A 42 3.03 -3.89 -0.76
N ASP A 43 2.72 -4.90 0.04
CA ASP A 43 2.60 -6.27 -0.45
C ASP A 43 1.36 -6.46 -1.33
N GLU A 44 1.36 -7.51 -2.15
CA GLU A 44 0.17 -7.94 -2.86
C GLU A 44 -0.80 -8.67 -1.92
N ALA A 45 -2.10 -8.40 -2.07
CA ALA A 45 -3.16 -9.09 -1.34
C ALA A 45 -3.19 -10.61 -1.62
N THR A 46 -2.54 -11.06 -2.70
CA THR A 46 -2.35 -12.47 -3.06
C THR A 46 -1.52 -13.24 -2.03
N LYS A 47 -0.79 -12.56 -1.13
CA LYS A 47 -0.18 -13.13 0.09
C LYS A 47 -1.20 -13.80 1.02
N TYR A 48 -2.46 -13.39 0.92
CA TYR A 48 -3.57 -13.87 1.71
C TYR A 48 -4.55 -14.68 0.86
N GLU A 49 -5.01 -15.81 1.38
CA GLU A 49 -6.10 -16.59 0.83
C GLU A 49 -7.43 -16.15 1.47
N LYS A 50 -8.37 -15.66 0.67
CA LYS A 50 -9.72 -15.31 1.14
C LYS A 50 -10.51 -16.59 1.44
N ILE A 51 -10.95 -16.75 2.68
CA ILE A 51 -11.73 -17.92 3.13
C ILE A 51 -13.23 -17.66 2.97
N ALA A 52 -13.71 -16.54 3.50
CA ALA A 52 -15.13 -16.23 3.51
C ALA A 52 -15.36 -14.71 3.63
N LYS A 53 -16.44 -14.22 3.05
CA LYS A 53 -16.94 -12.87 3.33
C LYS A 53 -17.61 -12.88 4.70
N ILE A 54 -17.20 -11.98 5.58
CA ILE A 54 -17.69 -11.88 6.97
C ILE A 54 -18.43 -10.58 7.24
N GLY A 55 -18.42 -9.63 6.31
CA GLY A 55 -19.18 -8.40 6.44
C GLY A 55 -19.23 -7.57 5.15
N GLN A 56 -20.24 -6.72 5.07
CA GLN A 56 -20.37 -5.69 4.05
C GLN A 56 -20.99 -4.46 4.69
N GLY A 57 -20.43 -3.29 4.39
CA GLY A 57 -21.02 -2.01 4.77
C GLY A 57 -20.82 -1.00 3.66
N THR A 58 -21.22 0.25 3.92
CA THR A 58 -21.11 1.35 2.96
C THR A 58 -19.69 1.60 2.47
N PHE A 59 -18.68 1.34 3.32
CA PHE A 59 -17.29 1.69 3.06
C PHE A 59 -16.41 0.51 2.65
N GLY A 60 -16.96 -0.69 2.52
CA GLY A 60 -16.11 -1.85 2.24
C GLY A 60 -16.76 -3.20 2.42
N GLU A 61 -16.07 -4.19 1.88
CA GLU A 61 -16.33 -5.61 2.13
C GLU A 61 -15.24 -6.17 3.04
N VAL A 62 -15.63 -7.00 4.01
CA VAL A 62 -14.69 -7.62 4.94
C VAL A 62 -14.65 -9.11 4.70
N PHE A 63 -13.44 -9.64 4.53
CA PHE A 63 -13.19 -11.06 4.33
C PHE A 63 -12.37 -11.62 5.48
N LYS A 64 -12.73 -12.82 5.96
CA LYS A 64 -11.79 -13.67 6.70
C LYS A 64 -10.78 -14.21 5.71
N ALA A 65 -9.50 -14.05 6.01
CA ALA A 65 -8.41 -14.53 5.18
C ALA A 65 -7.33 -15.23 6.00
N ARG A 66 -6.50 -16.02 5.32
CA ARG A 66 -5.37 -16.76 5.91
C ARG A 66 -4.09 -16.37 5.21
N GLU A 67 -3.04 -16.09 5.96
CA GLU A 67 -1.72 -15.86 5.36
C GLU A 67 -1.19 -17.16 4.76
N LYS A 68 -0.76 -17.14 3.49
CA LYS A 68 -0.30 -18.35 2.79
C LYS A 68 0.98 -18.94 3.39
N LYS A 69 1.90 -18.08 3.86
CA LYS A 69 3.19 -18.49 4.46
C LYS A 69 3.03 -18.98 5.91
N ASN A 70 2.02 -18.48 6.63
CA ASN A 70 1.74 -18.88 8.01
C ASN A 70 0.26 -19.25 8.12
N THR A 71 -0.02 -20.54 7.92
CA THR A 71 -1.40 -21.06 7.88
C THR A 71 -2.17 -20.90 9.19
N LYS A 72 -1.49 -20.62 10.31
CA LYS A 72 -2.12 -20.34 11.61
C LYS A 72 -2.54 -18.87 11.75
N LYS A 73 -2.03 -17.97 10.89
CA LYS A 73 -2.37 -16.54 10.93
C LYS A 73 -3.65 -16.28 10.14
N ILE A 74 -4.73 -16.07 10.89
CA ILE A 74 -6.03 -15.62 10.37
C ILE A 74 -6.14 -14.12 10.54
N VAL A 75 -6.62 -13.45 9.50
CA VAL A 75 -6.78 -11.99 9.46
C VAL A 75 -8.16 -11.60 8.95
N ALA A 76 -8.61 -10.40 9.29
CA ALA A 76 -9.73 -9.74 8.62
C ALA A 76 -9.17 -8.78 7.57
N MET A 77 -9.65 -8.88 6.34
CA MET A 77 -9.21 -8.07 5.20
C MET A 77 -10.39 -7.21 4.73
N LYS A 78 -10.32 -5.90 4.96
CA LYS A 78 -11.30 -4.92 4.48
C LYS A 78 -10.88 -4.42 3.09
N LYS A 79 -11.67 -4.72 2.07
CA LYS A 79 -11.53 -4.13 0.74
C LYS A 79 -12.22 -2.77 0.75
N VAL A 80 -11.45 -1.71 0.51
CA VAL A 80 -11.98 -0.35 0.30
C VAL A 80 -12.71 -0.31 -1.05
N LEU A 81 -13.95 0.17 -1.05
CA LEU A 81 -14.73 0.35 -2.28
C LEU A 81 -14.49 1.76 -2.83
N MET A 82 -14.36 1.85 -4.15
CA MET A 82 -14.04 3.11 -4.87
C MET A 82 -15.25 3.65 -5.64
N ASP A 83 -16.37 2.92 -5.64
CA ASP A 83 -17.49 3.07 -6.58
C ASP A 83 -18.19 4.45 -6.52
N ASN A 84 -18.05 5.17 -5.39
CA ASN A 84 -18.72 6.45 -5.16
C ASN A 84 -17.76 7.66 -5.16
N GLU A 85 -16.46 7.46 -5.40
CA GLU A 85 -15.45 8.52 -5.26
C GLU A 85 -15.00 9.08 -6.62
N LYS A 86 -15.31 10.35 -6.87
CA LYS A 86 -14.87 11.08 -8.08
C LYS A 86 -13.45 11.64 -7.95
N GLU A 87 -12.94 11.73 -6.72
CA GLU A 87 -11.67 12.39 -6.40
C GLU A 87 -10.52 11.41 -6.10
N GLY A 88 -10.67 10.15 -6.52
CA GLY A 88 -9.66 9.12 -6.31
C GLY A 88 -9.88 8.34 -5.01
N PHE A 89 -8.85 8.23 -4.17
CA PHE A 89 -8.91 7.39 -2.97
C PHE A 89 -9.75 8.05 -1.87
N PRO A 90 -10.74 7.36 -1.27
CA PRO A 90 -11.64 7.96 -0.29
C PRO A 90 -10.89 8.61 0.89
N ILE A 91 -11.20 9.88 1.18
CA ILE A 91 -10.59 10.60 2.31
C ILE A 91 -10.92 9.94 3.66
N THR A 92 -12.08 9.29 3.75
CA THR A 92 -12.50 8.52 4.92
C THR A 92 -11.58 7.33 5.16
N ALA A 93 -11.20 6.61 4.11
CA ALA A 93 -10.26 5.50 4.20
C ALA A 93 -8.86 5.96 4.64
N LEU A 94 -8.39 7.13 4.18
CA LEU A 94 -7.12 7.71 4.66
C LEU A 94 -7.17 8.02 6.16
N ARG A 95 -8.28 8.58 6.66
CA ARG A 95 -8.47 8.84 8.09
C ARG A 95 -8.46 7.54 8.90
N GLU A 96 -9.17 6.52 8.45
CA GLU A 96 -9.18 5.20 9.09
C GLU A 96 -7.77 4.61 9.19
N ILE A 97 -7.03 4.60 8.07
CA ILE A 97 -5.63 4.13 8.02
C ILE A 97 -4.78 4.89 9.03
N ARG A 98 -4.85 6.23 9.03
CA ARG A 98 -4.01 7.05 9.91
C ARG A 98 -4.31 6.79 11.38
N ILE A 99 -5.58 6.67 11.74
CA ILE A 99 -5.99 6.37 13.11
C ILE A 99 -5.48 4.99 13.54
N LEU A 100 -5.67 3.95 12.73
CA LEU A 100 -5.24 2.59 13.06
C LEU A 100 -3.70 2.40 13.07
N GLN A 101 -2.97 3.24 12.34
CA GLN A 101 -1.50 3.30 12.44
C GLN A 101 -1.04 3.86 13.79
N LEU A 102 -1.75 4.85 14.34
CA LEU A 102 -1.38 5.52 15.58
C LEU A 102 -1.85 4.76 16.83
N LEU A 103 -2.97 4.04 16.76
CA LEU A 103 -3.52 3.32 17.90
C LEU A 103 -2.91 1.92 18.01
N LYS A 104 -2.17 1.66 19.09
CA LYS A 104 -1.58 0.35 19.43
C LYS A 104 -1.97 -0.02 20.87
N HIS A 105 -3.01 -0.84 21.00
CA HIS A 105 -3.54 -1.26 22.29
C HIS A 105 -4.27 -2.60 22.15
N GLU A 106 -4.26 -3.45 23.18
CA GLU A 106 -4.87 -4.79 23.17
C GLU A 106 -6.38 -4.76 22.85
N ASN A 107 -7.09 -3.79 23.40
CA ASN A 107 -8.54 -3.59 23.20
C ASN A 107 -8.90 -2.77 21.95
N VAL A 108 -7.92 -2.45 21.09
CA VAL A 108 -8.16 -1.72 19.83
C VAL A 108 -7.71 -2.58 18.67
N VAL A 109 -8.51 -2.63 17.62
CA VAL A 109 -8.17 -3.39 16.42
C VAL A 109 -6.83 -2.94 15.84
N ASN A 110 -5.94 -3.89 15.58
CA ASN A 110 -4.62 -3.61 15.04
C ASN A 110 -4.62 -3.70 13.51
N LEU A 111 -4.17 -2.63 12.85
CA LEU A 111 -3.81 -2.68 11.43
C LEU A 111 -2.47 -3.41 11.29
N ILE A 112 -2.51 -4.57 10.62
CA ILE A 112 -1.32 -5.41 10.36
C ILE A 112 -0.49 -4.81 9.22
N GLU A 113 -1.11 -4.61 8.06
CA GLU A 113 -0.49 -4.06 6.86
C GLU A 113 -1.57 -3.55 5.90
N ILE A 114 -1.15 -2.80 4.88
CA ILE A 114 -1.99 -2.42 3.75
C ILE A 114 -1.44 -3.17 2.54
N CYS A 115 -2.33 -3.87 1.83
CA CYS A 115 -1.97 -4.60 0.63
C CYS A 115 -2.63 -3.98 -0.60
N ARG A 116 -2.00 -4.11 -1.76
CA ARG A 116 -2.60 -3.76 -3.06
C ARG A 116 -3.09 -5.01 -3.80
N THR A 117 -4.02 -4.82 -4.72
CA THR A 117 -4.33 -5.85 -5.74
C THR A 117 -3.66 -5.39 -7.03
N LYS A 118 -3.10 -6.32 -7.81
CA LYS A 118 -2.71 -6.02 -9.20
C LYS A 118 -3.99 -5.67 -9.98
N GLY A 119 -3.90 -4.62 -10.80
CA GLY A 119 -4.98 -4.18 -11.70
C GLY A 119 -5.35 -5.27 -12.67
#